data_AF-A0A117SH25-F1
#
_entry.id   AF-A0A117SH25-F1
#
_cell.length_a   1.000
_cell.length_b   1.000
_cell.length_c   1.000
_cell.angle_alpha   90.00
_cell.angle_beta   90.00
_cell.angle_gamma   90.00
#
_symmetry.space_group_name_H-M   'P 1'
#
loop_
_entity.id
_entity.type
_entity.pdbx_description
1 polymer ?
#
loop_
_entity_poly.entity_id
_entity_poly.type
_entity_poly.pdbx_seq_one_letter_code
_entity_poly.pdbx_strand_id
1 'polypeptide(L)'
;MNKRFTVLLLFLLVLLPMILTGSVRAEDTGATLKEAVRVALTLNSQATPANTVALNVAEVVIDLDFARKKYQSLEERQKILKLEADQADNDFKMGKIKAKARDALKQEVIQNDFDLNFYKMQIDNGEKGFQRLTGISIPVNFAYDGSYLITDASKLTLPPSVTQGKDAQALEKQLNDAIVAFSKLGTLISAYIDAGEKLVEAEDDFKTGKVSNTELEAAKVTKEKARIDALEGKAQYSKLLYEMDCSLQGAISRDVKKLSDPIFQ
;
A
#
# COMPACT_ATOMS: atom_id res chain seq x y z
N MET A 1 12.83 -28.21 -11.83
CA MET A 1 11.81 -27.37 -11.15
C MET A 1 11.67 -26.06 -11.88
N ASN A 2 10.44 -25.68 -12.25
CA ASN A 2 10.17 -24.61 -13.19
C ASN A 2 10.27 -23.24 -12.51
N LYS A 3 11.21 -22.37 -12.92
CA LYS A 3 11.49 -21.05 -12.28
C LYS A 3 10.24 -20.17 -12.08
N ARG A 4 9.22 -20.33 -12.93
CA ARG A 4 7.93 -19.62 -12.83
C ARG A 4 7.07 -20.06 -11.64
N PHE A 5 7.18 -21.31 -11.20
CA PHE A 5 6.45 -21.81 -10.03
C PHE A 5 7.07 -21.30 -8.73
N THR A 6 8.40 -21.13 -8.71
CA THR A 6 9.13 -20.58 -7.56
C THR A 6 8.79 -19.10 -7.34
N VAL A 7 8.68 -18.30 -8.41
CA VAL A 7 8.26 -16.88 -8.32
C VAL A 7 6.82 -16.75 -7.82
N LEU A 8 5.91 -17.62 -8.24
CA LEU A 8 4.50 -17.59 -7.84
C LEU A 8 4.31 -18.04 -6.38
N LEU A 9 5.10 -19.02 -5.93
CA LEU A 9 5.14 -19.46 -4.54
C LEU A 9 5.79 -18.40 -3.63
N LEU A 10 6.85 -17.72 -4.08
CA LEU A 10 7.43 -16.54 -3.41
C LEU A 10 6.42 -15.38 -3.39
N PHE A 11 5.67 -15.15 -4.46
CA PHE A 11 4.61 -14.14 -4.50
C PHE A 11 3.57 -14.40 -3.39
N LEU A 12 3.13 -15.65 -3.23
CA LEU A 12 2.17 -16.06 -2.20
C LEU A 12 2.76 -16.02 -0.78
N LEU A 13 4.02 -16.43 -0.61
CA LEU A 13 4.73 -16.43 0.69
C LEU A 13 5.20 -15.04 1.13
N VAL A 14 5.38 -14.08 0.21
CA VAL A 14 5.81 -12.69 0.51
C VAL A 14 4.61 -11.76 0.70
N LEU A 15 3.49 -12.02 -0.01
CA LEU A 15 2.23 -11.35 0.29
C LEU A 15 1.64 -11.80 1.63
N LEU A 16 1.86 -13.04 2.06
CA LEU A 16 1.37 -13.55 3.34
C LEU A 16 1.80 -12.67 4.54
N PRO A 17 3.07 -12.29 4.76
CA PRO A 17 3.47 -11.37 5.84
C PRO A 17 3.03 -9.92 5.61
N MET A 18 2.84 -9.46 4.37
CA MET A 18 2.17 -8.17 4.09
C MET A 18 0.66 -8.20 4.40
N ILE A 19 0.04 -9.39 4.45
CA ILE A 19 -1.35 -9.63 4.86
C ILE A 19 -1.41 -9.92 6.38
N LEU A 20 -0.44 -10.64 6.94
CA LEU A 20 -0.42 -11.18 8.31
C LEU A 20 0.17 -10.22 9.35
N THR A 21 0.96 -9.21 8.98
CA THR A 21 1.36 -8.14 9.92
C THR A 21 0.18 -7.26 10.35
N GLY A 22 -1.00 -7.45 9.77
CA GLY A 22 -2.26 -6.86 10.23
C GLY A 22 -3.30 -7.85 10.77
N SER A 23 -3.06 -9.17 10.76
CA SER A 23 -4.07 -10.14 11.20
C SER A 23 -3.86 -10.57 12.66
N VAL A 24 -3.90 -9.61 13.58
CA VAL A 24 -4.61 -9.94 14.82
C VAL A 24 -6.06 -9.93 14.41
N ARG A 25 -6.64 -11.13 14.28
CA ARG A 25 -8.07 -11.33 14.06
C ARG A 25 -8.77 -10.78 15.31
N ALA A 26 -9.01 -9.47 15.32
CA ALA A 26 -9.90 -8.86 16.28
C ALA A 26 -11.29 -9.35 15.91
N GLU A 27 -11.76 -10.36 16.64
CA GLU A 27 -13.18 -10.50 16.90
C GLU A 27 -13.61 -9.21 17.60
N ASP A 28 -13.94 -8.17 16.84
CA ASP A 28 -14.82 -7.11 17.32
C ASP A 28 -15.26 -6.17 16.18
N THR A 29 -16.53 -6.30 15.80
CA THR A 29 -17.48 -5.21 15.44
C THR A 29 -17.07 -4.09 14.46
N GLY A 30 -15.95 -4.18 13.73
CA GLY A 30 -15.51 -3.19 12.76
C GLY A 30 -16.27 -3.25 11.42
N ALA A 31 -16.73 -2.09 10.93
CA ALA A 31 -17.32 -1.96 9.59
C ALA A 31 -16.39 -2.52 8.52
N THR A 32 -16.85 -3.52 7.75
CA THR A 32 -16.13 -4.04 6.58
C THR A 32 -16.32 -3.10 5.39
N LEU A 33 -15.48 -3.18 4.35
CA LEU A 33 -15.69 -2.42 3.11
C LEU A 33 -17.10 -2.66 2.54
N LYS A 34 -17.55 -3.92 2.55
CA LYS A 34 -18.89 -4.31 2.11
C LYS A 34 -19.99 -3.59 2.89
N GLU A 35 -19.84 -3.54 4.22
CA GLU A 35 -20.80 -2.84 5.09
C GLU A 35 -20.77 -1.33 4.87
N ALA A 36 -19.58 -0.73 4.73
CA ALA A 36 -19.42 0.68 4.44
C ALA A 36 -20.09 1.07 3.11
N VAL A 37 -19.89 0.27 2.05
CA VAL A 37 -20.55 0.46 0.76
C VAL A 37 -22.07 0.32 0.89
N ARG A 38 -22.57 -0.70 1.62
CA ARG A 38 -24.01 -0.90 1.85
C ARG A 38 -24.68 0.31 2.51
N VAL A 39 -24.05 0.84 3.56
CA VAL A 39 -24.57 2.03 4.26
C VAL A 39 -24.52 3.26 3.34
N ALA A 40 -23.40 3.48 2.65
CA ALA A 40 -23.26 4.59 1.70
C ALA A 40 -24.30 4.54 0.57
N LEU A 41 -24.59 3.35 0.04
CA LEU A 41 -25.63 3.15 -0.98
C LEU A 41 -27.02 3.49 -0.45
N THR A 42 -27.31 3.13 0.81
CA THR A 42 -28.58 3.47 1.46
C THR A 42 -28.74 4.99 1.59
N LEU A 43 -27.66 5.67 1.99
CA LEU A 43 -27.62 7.13 2.16
C LEU A 43 -27.70 7.90 0.84
N ASN A 44 -27.13 7.36 -0.25
CA ASN A 44 -27.05 8.02 -1.56
C ASN A 44 -28.04 7.49 -2.60
N SER A 45 -29.07 6.74 -2.15
CA SER A 45 -29.99 5.94 -2.97
C SER A 45 -30.78 6.70 -4.04
N GLN A 46 -30.76 8.05 -4.07
CA GLN A 46 -31.55 8.85 -4.99
C GLN A 46 -30.76 9.81 -5.90
N ALA A 47 -29.42 9.91 -5.80
CA ALA A 47 -28.67 10.96 -6.50
C ALA A 47 -27.39 10.51 -7.24
N THR A 48 -26.88 9.30 -6.99
CA THR A 48 -25.58 8.87 -7.53
C THR A 48 -25.62 7.40 -7.93
N PRO A 49 -25.04 7.01 -9.09
CA PRO A 49 -24.95 5.61 -9.48
C PRO A 49 -24.26 4.76 -8.41
N ALA A 50 -24.78 3.57 -8.14
CA ALA A 50 -24.27 2.67 -7.10
C ALA A 50 -22.76 2.40 -7.22
N ASN A 51 -22.27 2.21 -8.46
CA ASN A 51 -20.85 1.96 -8.74
C ASN A 51 -19.97 3.16 -8.40
N THR A 52 -20.47 4.40 -8.57
CA THR A 52 -19.75 5.62 -8.20
C THR A 52 -19.66 5.75 -6.68
N VAL A 53 -20.72 5.44 -5.95
CA VAL A 53 -20.71 5.46 -4.47
C VAL A 53 -19.73 4.41 -3.93
N ALA A 54 -19.77 3.20 -4.47
CA ALA A 54 -18.85 2.13 -4.08
C ALA A 54 -17.39 2.47 -4.41
N LEU A 55 -17.10 3.02 -5.59
CA LEU A 55 -15.77 3.48 -5.98
C LEU A 55 -15.23 4.52 -4.99
N ASN A 56 -16.02 5.55 -4.68
CA ASN A 56 -15.62 6.61 -3.76
C ASN A 56 -15.28 6.06 -2.36
N VAL A 57 -16.07 5.11 -1.85
CA VAL A 57 -15.79 4.47 -0.55
C VAL A 57 -14.50 3.65 -0.61
N ALA A 58 -14.31 2.86 -1.67
CA ALA A 58 -13.12 2.03 -1.83
C ALA A 58 -11.84 2.86 -1.96
N GLU A 59 -11.83 3.92 -2.78
CA GLU A 59 -10.68 4.82 -2.92
C GLU A 59 -10.26 5.45 -1.59
N VAL A 60 -11.23 5.99 -0.84
CA VAL A 60 -10.98 6.58 0.48
C VAL A 60 -10.39 5.55 1.44
N VAL A 61 -10.93 4.34 1.44
CA VAL A 61 -10.46 3.25 2.31
C VAL A 61 -9.03 2.81 1.93
N ILE A 62 -8.74 2.65 0.64
CA ILE A 62 -7.42 2.27 0.14
C ILE A 62 -6.38 3.34 0.50
N ASP A 63 -6.71 4.61 0.25
CA ASP A 63 -5.80 5.73 0.51
C ASP A 63 -5.56 5.92 2.01
N LEU A 64 -6.59 5.73 2.85
CA LEU A 64 -6.46 5.79 4.30
C LEU A 64 -5.59 4.66 4.86
N ASP A 65 -5.78 3.41 4.41
CA ASP A 65 -4.96 2.27 4.84
C ASP A 65 -3.47 2.50 4.52
N PHE A 66 -3.17 2.97 3.31
CA PHE A 66 -1.81 3.35 2.93
C PHE A 66 -1.26 4.50 3.78
N ALA A 67 -2.04 5.58 3.95
CA ALA A 67 -1.62 6.76 4.70
C ALA A 67 -1.27 6.41 6.15
N ARG A 68 -2.06 5.55 6.82
CA ARG A 68 -1.78 5.06 8.17
C ARG A 68 -0.46 4.28 8.24
N LYS A 69 -0.23 3.34 7.31
CA LYS A 69 1.01 2.54 7.25
C LYS A 69 2.25 3.39 6.96
N LYS A 70 2.11 4.38 6.08
CA LYS A 70 3.19 5.32 5.76
C LYS A 70 3.50 6.23 6.94
N TYR A 71 2.47 6.76 7.61
CA TYR A 71 2.63 7.57 8.81
C TYR A 71 3.39 6.82 9.91
N GLN A 72 2.98 5.58 10.21
CA GLN A 72 3.66 4.74 11.21
C GLN A 72 5.16 4.53 10.87
N SER A 73 5.46 4.23 9.61
CA SER A 73 6.85 4.06 9.14
C SER A 73 7.68 5.34 9.31
N LEU A 74 7.09 6.51 9.01
CA LEU A 74 7.73 7.81 9.21
C LEU A 74 7.95 8.13 10.69
N GLU A 75 7.04 7.73 11.59
CA GLU A 75 7.21 7.92 13.03
C GLU A 75 8.38 7.08 13.57
N GLU A 76 8.50 5.84 13.10
CA GLU A 76 9.62 4.96 13.44
C GLU A 76 10.94 5.52 12.90
N ARG A 77 10.97 6.00 11.64
CA ARG A 77 12.15 6.65 11.07
C ARG A 77 12.52 7.94 11.80
N GLN A 78 11.55 8.74 12.24
CA GLN A 78 11.81 9.98 12.96
C GLN A 78 12.56 9.75 14.27
N LYS A 79 12.25 8.67 14.99
CA LYS A 79 12.95 8.30 16.23
C LYS A 79 14.43 8.01 15.96
N ILE A 80 14.72 7.30 14.87
CA ILE A 80 16.09 6.96 14.46
C ILE A 80 16.83 8.21 13.98
N LEU A 81 16.19 9.01 13.11
CA LEU A 81 16.76 10.24 12.55
C LEU A 81 17.19 11.25 13.61
N LYS A 82 16.41 11.39 14.68
CA LYS A 82 16.76 12.29 15.80
C LYS A 82 18.05 11.85 16.48
N LEU A 83 18.21 10.55 16.74
CA LEU A 83 19.43 10.00 17.33
C LEU A 83 20.63 10.16 16.39
N GLU A 84 20.45 9.88 15.09
CA GLU A 84 21.50 10.05 14.08
C GLU A 84 21.92 11.52 13.94
N ALA A 85 20.97 12.45 13.96
CA ALA A 85 21.25 13.89 13.87
C ALA A 85 22.01 14.41 15.10
N ASP A 86 21.64 13.97 16.30
CA ASP A 86 22.34 14.33 17.54
C ASP A 86 23.78 13.78 17.54
N GLN A 87 23.96 12.53 17.11
CA GLN A 87 25.28 11.94 16.96
C GLN A 87 26.12 12.67 15.92
N ALA A 88 25.53 13.03 14.77
CA ALA A 88 26.22 13.79 13.73
C ALA A 88 26.61 15.20 14.20
N ASP A 89 25.79 15.88 15.02
CA ASP A 89 26.16 17.18 15.57
C ASP A 89 27.36 17.08 16.53
N ASN A 90 27.41 16.03 17.35
CA ASN A 90 28.54 15.74 18.21
C ASN A 90 29.81 15.39 17.42
N ASP A 91 29.70 14.50 16.42
CA ASP A 91 30.84 14.11 15.59
C ASP A 91 31.36 15.27 14.74
N PHE A 92 30.49 16.21 14.34
CA PHE A 92 30.92 17.46 13.69
C PHE A 92 31.71 18.35 14.66
N LYS A 93 31.23 18.55 15.90
CA LYS A 93 31.94 19.33 16.93
C LYS A 93 33.32 18.76 17.24
N MET A 94 33.43 17.43 17.19
CA MET A 94 34.69 16.70 17.37
C MET A 94 35.57 16.64 16.10
N GLY A 95 35.14 17.24 14.99
CA GLY A 95 35.87 17.27 13.72
C GLY A 95 35.93 15.93 12.97
N LYS A 96 35.11 14.94 13.35
CA LYS A 96 35.10 13.61 12.72
C LYS A 96 34.35 13.58 11.39
N ILE A 97 33.38 14.47 11.22
CA ILE A 97 32.59 14.59 9.98
C ILE A 97 32.57 16.02 9.45
N LYS A 98 32.34 16.16 8.15
CA LYS A 98 32.21 17.47 7.49
C LYS A 98 30.80 18.05 7.72
N ALA A 99 30.70 19.39 7.71
CA ALA A 99 29.42 20.09 7.85
C ALA A 99 28.34 19.56 6.89
N LYS A 100 28.71 19.31 5.62
CA LYS A 100 27.79 18.76 4.61
C LYS A 100 27.08 17.47 5.04
N ALA A 101 27.77 16.56 5.73
CA ALA A 101 27.16 15.31 6.20
C ALA A 101 26.17 15.55 7.35
N ARG A 102 26.55 16.40 8.30
CA ARG A 102 25.69 16.84 9.42
C ARG A 102 24.44 17.58 8.93
N ASP A 103 24.62 18.46 7.94
CA ASP A 103 23.53 19.27 7.39
C ASP A 103 22.57 18.44 6.53
N ALA A 104 23.06 17.41 5.83
CA ALA A 104 22.21 16.47 5.11
C ALA A 104 21.27 15.70 6.04
N LEU A 105 21.77 15.21 7.19
CA LEU A 105 20.92 14.56 8.20
C LEU A 105 19.86 15.50 8.77
N LYS A 106 20.21 16.78 9.01
CA LYS A 106 19.23 17.78 9.46
C LYS A 106 18.14 18.03 8.40
N GLN A 107 18.50 18.04 7.12
CA GLN A 107 17.50 18.14 6.04
C GLN A 107 16.60 16.90 5.98
N GLU A 108 17.14 15.70 6.22
CA GLU A 108 16.34 14.48 6.27
C GLU A 108 15.33 14.49 7.43
N VAL A 109 15.74 14.97 8.62
CA VAL A 109 14.82 15.20 9.76
C VAL A 109 13.69 16.14 9.37
N ILE A 110 14.00 17.28 8.74
CA ILE A 110 13.01 18.27 8.32
C ILE A 110 12.04 17.68 7.28
N GLN A 111 12.57 16.94 6.29
CA GLN A 111 11.73 16.30 5.28
C GLN A 111 10.82 15.25 5.91
N ASN A 112 11.32 14.45 6.83
CA ASN A 112 10.51 13.44 7.51
C ASN A 112 9.42 14.08 8.40
N ASP A 113 9.70 15.21 9.06
CA ASP A 113 8.69 15.99 9.80
C ASP A 113 7.62 16.59 8.86
N PHE A 114 8.01 17.06 7.67
CA PHE A 114 7.05 17.51 6.67
C PHE A 114 6.14 16.37 6.21
N ASP A 115 6.73 15.21 5.88
CA ASP A 115 5.99 14.03 5.43
C ASP A 115 5.04 13.53 6.52
N LEU A 116 5.45 13.53 7.80
CA LEU A 116 4.58 13.21 8.93
C LEU A 116 3.34 14.10 8.98
N ASN A 117 3.52 15.42 8.86
CA ASN A 117 2.39 16.34 8.86
C ASN A 117 1.47 16.15 7.65
N PHE A 118 2.05 15.90 6.48
CA PHE A 118 1.30 15.59 5.27
C PHE A 118 0.44 14.33 5.46
N TYR A 119 1.01 13.22 5.92
CA TYR A 119 0.26 11.97 6.09
C TYR A 119 -0.75 12.04 7.24
N LYS A 120 -0.47 12.81 8.30
CA LYS A 120 -1.47 13.11 9.34
C LYS A 120 -2.70 13.81 8.74
N MET A 121 -2.49 14.82 7.90
CA MET A 121 -3.57 15.50 7.19
C MET A 121 -4.34 14.54 6.25
N GLN A 122 -3.64 13.64 5.55
CA GLN A 122 -4.27 12.65 4.68
C GLN A 122 -5.13 11.65 5.46
N ILE A 123 -4.67 11.22 6.65
CA ILE A 123 -5.45 10.39 7.56
C ILE A 123 -6.72 11.13 7.98
N ASP A 124 -6.60 12.36 8.49
CA ASP A 124 -7.76 13.17 8.92
C ASP A 124 -8.77 13.38 7.77
N ASN A 125 -8.27 13.65 6.56
CA ASN A 125 -9.10 13.83 5.37
C ASN A 125 -9.79 12.52 4.96
N GLY A 126 -9.08 11.39 5.01
CA GLY A 126 -9.63 10.07 4.71
C GLY A 126 -10.71 9.66 5.70
N GLU A 127 -10.49 9.87 7.00
CA GLU A 127 -11.48 9.57 8.05
C GLU A 127 -12.73 10.42 7.92
N LYS A 128 -12.58 11.75 7.71
CA LYS A 128 -13.72 12.65 7.45
C LYS A 128 -14.42 12.33 6.13
N GLY A 129 -13.67 11.96 5.10
CA GLY A 129 -14.22 11.54 3.80
C GLY A 129 -15.07 10.28 3.94
N PHE A 130 -14.55 9.27 4.66
CA PHE A 130 -15.27 8.04 4.93
C PHE A 130 -16.56 8.30 5.72
N GLN A 131 -16.47 9.09 6.80
CA GLN A 131 -17.64 9.44 7.59
C GLN A 131 -18.69 10.20 6.78
N ARG A 132 -18.26 11.07 5.86
CA ARG A 132 -19.17 11.80 4.97
C ARG A 132 -19.88 10.88 3.99
N LEU A 133 -19.18 9.89 3.45
CA LEU A 133 -19.74 8.94 2.47
C LEU A 133 -20.66 7.90 3.12
N THR A 134 -20.32 7.45 4.32
CA THR A 134 -20.92 6.28 4.97
C THR A 134 -21.77 6.61 6.20
N GLY A 135 -21.70 7.84 6.72
CA GLY A 135 -22.37 8.23 7.97
C GLY A 135 -21.78 7.62 9.25
N ILE A 136 -20.77 6.75 9.14
CA ILE A 136 -20.14 6.06 10.27
C ILE A 136 -18.64 6.34 10.33
N SER A 137 -18.07 6.25 11.53
CA SER A 137 -16.62 6.37 11.70
C SER A 137 -15.90 5.10 11.27
N ILE A 138 -14.76 5.25 10.61
CA ILE A 138 -13.88 4.11 10.28
C ILE A 138 -13.06 3.71 11.50
N PRO A 139 -13.00 2.41 11.87
CA PRO A 139 -12.15 1.95 12.96
C PRO A 139 -10.68 2.32 12.74
N VAL A 140 -9.98 2.63 13.84
CA VAL A 140 -8.54 2.99 13.82
C VAL A 140 -7.67 1.83 13.30
N ASN A 141 -8.09 0.60 13.58
CA ASN A 141 -7.44 -0.64 13.14
C ASN A 141 -8.03 -1.22 11.84
N PHE A 142 -8.88 -0.47 11.13
CA PHE A 142 -9.38 -0.91 9.84
C PHE A 142 -8.19 -1.18 8.90
N ALA A 143 -8.11 -2.40 8.40
CA ALA A 143 -7.14 -2.83 7.40
C ALA A 143 -7.90 -3.24 6.14
N TYR A 144 -7.48 -2.68 5.01
CA TYR A 144 -8.09 -3.04 3.73
C TYR A 144 -7.58 -4.41 3.26
N ASP A 145 -8.45 -5.43 3.35
CA ASP A 145 -8.19 -6.78 2.86
C ASP A 145 -8.32 -6.82 1.33
N GLY A 146 -7.26 -6.41 0.66
CA GLY A 146 -7.18 -6.38 -0.80
C GLY A 146 -6.88 -7.73 -1.44
N SER A 147 -7.37 -8.84 -0.91
CA SER A 147 -7.05 -10.19 -1.41
C SER A 147 -7.50 -10.44 -2.86
N TYR A 148 -8.50 -9.71 -3.37
CA TYR A 148 -8.92 -9.73 -4.79
C TYR A 148 -7.98 -8.91 -5.73
N LEU A 149 -7.04 -8.15 -5.15
CA LEU A 149 -6.14 -7.21 -5.84
C LEU A 149 -4.75 -7.81 -6.12
N ILE A 150 -4.64 -9.13 -6.01
CA ILE A 150 -3.45 -9.90 -6.44
C ILE A 150 -3.71 -10.49 -7.84
N THR A 151 -4.89 -10.28 -8.41
CA THR A 151 -5.21 -10.74 -9.76
C THR A 151 -4.25 -10.12 -10.75
N ASP A 152 -3.70 -10.93 -11.66
CA ASP A 152 -2.81 -10.43 -12.71
C ASP A 152 -3.67 -9.76 -13.79
N ALA A 153 -3.58 -8.43 -13.88
CA ALA A 153 -4.36 -7.64 -14.84
C ALA A 153 -4.17 -8.12 -16.29
N SER A 154 -2.99 -8.66 -16.64
CA SER A 154 -2.73 -9.17 -17.99
C SER A 154 -3.51 -10.44 -18.34
N LYS A 155 -4.09 -11.10 -17.33
CA LYS A 155 -4.91 -12.30 -17.49
C LYS A 155 -6.41 -12.00 -17.48
N LEU A 156 -6.79 -10.74 -17.28
CA LEU A 156 -8.18 -10.33 -17.31
C LEU A 156 -8.67 -10.36 -18.76
N THR A 157 -9.77 -11.06 -18.98
CA THR A 157 -10.44 -11.10 -20.28
C THR A 157 -11.67 -10.22 -20.21
N LEU A 158 -11.71 -9.17 -21.02
CA LEU A 158 -12.89 -8.29 -21.07
C LEU A 158 -14.08 -9.04 -21.71
N PRO A 159 -15.31 -8.87 -21.18
CA PRO A 159 -16.48 -9.51 -21.78
C PRO A 159 -16.70 -9.07 -23.24
N PRO A 160 -17.10 -9.97 -24.16
CA PRO A 160 -17.31 -9.63 -25.57
C PRO A 160 -18.36 -8.54 -25.82
N SER A 161 -19.34 -8.41 -24.92
CA SER A 161 -20.37 -7.36 -24.98
C SER A 161 -19.82 -5.95 -24.69
N VAL A 162 -18.63 -5.86 -24.11
CA VAL A 162 -17.98 -4.62 -23.70
C VAL A 162 -17.01 -4.11 -24.76
N THR A 163 -16.36 -5.00 -25.49
CA THR A 163 -15.35 -4.68 -26.54
C THR A 163 -15.96 -4.12 -27.83
N GLN A 164 -17.28 -4.09 -27.96
CA GLN A 164 -18.00 -3.57 -29.14
C GLN A 164 -18.88 -2.34 -28.84
N GLY A 165 -18.87 -1.84 -27.60
CA GLY A 165 -19.68 -0.70 -27.14
C GLY A 165 -18.99 0.65 -27.30
N LYS A 166 -19.76 1.74 -27.06
CA LYS A 166 -19.23 3.13 -27.09
C LYS A 166 -18.11 3.39 -26.08
N ASP A 167 -18.01 2.57 -25.03
CA ASP A 167 -17.06 2.70 -23.94
C ASP A 167 -15.82 1.79 -24.10
N ALA A 168 -15.69 1.06 -25.22
CA ALA A 168 -14.63 0.09 -25.43
C ALA A 168 -13.22 0.71 -25.32
N GLN A 169 -13.00 1.89 -25.89
CA GLN A 169 -11.70 2.59 -25.81
C GLN A 169 -11.35 3.02 -24.38
N ALA A 170 -12.34 3.45 -23.59
CA ALA A 170 -12.13 3.86 -22.20
C ALA A 170 -11.75 2.65 -21.33
N LEU A 171 -12.41 1.51 -21.56
CA LEU A 171 -12.15 0.26 -20.85
C LEU A 171 -10.82 -0.38 -21.26
N GLU A 172 -10.44 -0.33 -22.53
CA GLU A 172 -9.11 -0.72 -22.98
C GLU A 172 -8.02 0.13 -22.32
N LYS A 173 -8.25 1.43 -22.18
CA LYS A 173 -7.33 2.31 -21.45
C LYS A 173 -7.23 1.92 -19.98
N GLN A 174 -8.36 1.72 -19.28
CA GLN A 174 -8.38 1.28 -17.88
C GLN A 174 -7.64 -0.05 -17.69
N LEU A 175 -7.81 -1.01 -18.60
CA LEU A 175 -7.09 -2.29 -18.59
C LEU A 175 -5.58 -2.08 -18.77
N ASN A 176 -5.18 -1.25 -19.74
CA ASN A 176 -3.76 -0.96 -19.97
C ASN A 176 -3.12 -0.26 -18.77
N ASP A 177 -3.80 0.71 -18.17
CA ASP A 177 -3.35 1.41 -16.97
C ASP A 177 -3.18 0.41 -15.79
N ALA A 178 -4.14 -0.51 -15.62
CA ALA A 178 -4.05 -1.58 -14.63
C ALA A 178 -2.90 -2.57 -14.91
N ILE A 179 -2.63 -2.93 -16.17
CA ILE A 179 -1.49 -3.79 -16.55
C ILE A 179 -0.16 -3.11 -16.25
N VAL A 180 -0.03 -1.82 -16.59
CA VAL A 180 1.17 -1.04 -16.31
C VAL A 180 1.40 -0.93 -14.80
N ALA A 181 0.35 -0.64 -14.03
CA ALA A 181 0.42 -0.57 -12.58
C ALA A 181 0.77 -1.93 -11.95
N PHE A 182 0.23 -3.04 -12.46
CA PHE A 182 0.58 -4.39 -12.00
C PHE A 182 2.06 -4.73 -12.26
N SER A 183 2.58 -4.39 -13.44
CA SER A 183 4.00 -4.58 -13.77
C SER A 183 4.92 -3.76 -12.85
N LYS A 184 4.56 -2.49 -12.59
CA LYS A 184 5.25 -1.62 -11.63
C LYS A 184 5.22 -2.22 -10.23
N LEU A 185 4.07 -2.71 -9.76
CA LEU A 185 3.94 -3.38 -8.48
C LEU A 185 4.86 -4.61 -8.39
N GLY A 186 4.94 -5.43 -9.44
CA GLY A 186 5.87 -6.57 -9.50
C GLY A 186 7.34 -6.15 -9.35
N THR A 187 7.72 -5.00 -9.90
CA THR A 187 9.08 -4.43 -9.77
C THR A 187 9.35 -3.98 -8.33
N LEU A 188 8.39 -3.32 -7.69
CA LEU A 188 8.48 -2.86 -6.30
C LEU A 188 8.54 -4.01 -5.30
N ILE A 189 7.74 -5.06 -5.52
CA ILE A 189 7.79 -6.29 -4.71
C ILE A 189 9.15 -6.97 -4.86
N SER A 190 9.69 -7.04 -6.08
CA SER A 190 11.01 -7.62 -6.32
C SER A 190 12.09 -6.83 -5.57
N ALA A 191 12.05 -5.49 -5.62
CA ALA A 191 12.99 -4.65 -4.88
C ALA A 191 12.88 -4.83 -3.35
N TYR A 192 11.67 -5.05 -2.82
CA TYR A 192 11.46 -5.37 -1.40
C TYR A 192 12.05 -6.73 -1.02
N ILE A 193 11.89 -7.75 -1.88
CA ILE A 193 12.49 -9.07 -1.67
C ILE A 193 14.02 -8.95 -1.67
N ASP A 194 14.60 -8.31 -2.69
CA ASP A 194 16.04 -8.10 -2.81
C ASP A 194 16.62 -7.34 -1.59
N ALA A 195 15.91 -6.33 -1.10
CA ALA A 195 16.31 -5.61 0.11
C ALA A 195 16.19 -6.47 1.37
N GLY A 196 15.21 -7.39 1.41
CA GLY A 196 15.07 -8.39 2.45
C GLY A 196 16.24 -9.38 2.50
N GLU A 197 16.65 -9.90 1.35
CA GLU A 197 17.81 -10.80 1.21
C GLU A 197 19.10 -10.10 1.68
N LYS A 198 19.34 -8.86 1.22
CA LYS A 198 20.48 -8.05 1.65
C LYS A 198 20.48 -7.76 3.16
N LEU A 199 19.32 -7.55 3.77
CA LEU A 199 19.24 -7.38 5.22
C LEU A 199 19.66 -8.66 5.96
N VAL A 200 19.21 -9.83 5.49
CA VAL A 200 19.62 -11.12 6.10
C VAL A 200 21.13 -11.31 5.99
N GLU A 201 21.71 -11.02 4.83
CA GLU A 201 23.17 -11.05 4.65
C GLU A 201 23.88 -10.08 5.60
N ALA A 202 23.41 -8.84 5.71
CA ALA A 202 23.96 -7.84 6.63
C ALA A 202 23.84 -8.26 8.11
N GLU A 203 22.74 -8.91 8.51
CA GLU A 203 22.55 -9.44 9.86
C GLU A 203 23.55 -10.55 10.19
N ASP A 204 23.83 -11.45 9.25
CA ASP A 204 24.80 -12.53 9.45
C ASP A 204 26.25 -12.02 9.43
N ASP A 205 26.56 -11.08 8.55
CA ASP A 205 27.86 -10.44 8.50
C ASP A 205 28.11 -9.54 9.73
N PHE A 206 27.07 -8.94 10.31
CA PHE A 206 27.18 -8.17 11.55
C PHE A 206 27.56 -9.07 12.73
N LYS A 207 26.94 -10.26 12.84
CA LYS A 207 27.28 -11.25 13.87
C LYS A 207 28.74 -11.71 13.80
N THR A 208 29.32 -11.72 12.59
CA THR A 208 30.71 -12.10 12.36
C THR A 208 31.68 -10.90 12.37
N GLY A 209 31.18 -9.69 12.64
CA GLY A 209 31.98 -8.46 12.70
C GLY A 209 32.49 -7.95 11.35
N LYS A 210 31.96 -8.46 10.24
CA LYS A 210 32.37 -8.04 8.88
C LYS A 210 31.74 -6.72 8.44
N VAL A 211 30.54 -6.42 8.93
CA VAL A 211 29.88 -5.13 8.72
C VAL A 211 29.63 -4.42 10.04
N SER A 212 29.61 -3.09 9.99
CA SER A 212 29.33 -2.21 11.11
C SER A 212 27.83 -2.13 11.43
N ASN A 213 27.50 -1.64 12.62
CA ASN A 213 26.10 -1.37 12.98
C ASN A 213 25.45 -0.36 12.02
N THR A 214 26.21 0.63 11.53
CA THR A 214 25.73 1.62 10.56
C THR A 214 25.32 0.97 9.23
N GLU A 215 26.08 -0.03 8.76
CA GLU A 215 25.74 -0.76 7.54
C GLU A 215 24.50 -1.64 7.73
N LEU A 216 24.34 -2.27 8.90
CA LEU A 216 23.15 -3.03 9.25
C LEU A 216 21.90 -2.12 9.30
N GLU A 217 21.99 -0.96 9.95
CA GLU A 217 20.88 0.00 10.00
C GLU A 217 20.52 0.55 8.62
N ALA A 218 21.52 0.81 7.76
CA ALA A 218 21.26 1.22 6.37
C ALA A 218 20.50 0.14 5.58
N ALA A 219 20.79 -1.14 5.80
CA ALA A 219 20.05 -2.25 5.19
C ALA A 219 18.59 -2.31 5.69
N LYS A 220 18.35 -2.09 7.00
CA LYS A 220 17.00 -2.00 7.57
C LYS A 220 16.19 -0.86 6.95
N VAL A 221 16.78 0.33 6.85
CA VAL A 221 16.16 1.51 6.22
C VAL A 221 15.84 1.24 4.75
N THR A 222 16.74 0.58 4.02
CA THR A 222 16.53 0.22 2.61
C THR A 222 15.34 -0.73 2.44
N LYS A 223 15.27 -1.79 3.27
CA LYS A 223 14.15 -2.73 3.26
C LYS A 223 12.82 -2.05 3.59
N GLU A 224 12.82 -1.18 4.61
CA GLU A 224 11.61 -0.48 5.02
C GLU A 224 11.13 0.50 3.95
N LYS A 225 12.03 1.21 3.28
CA LYS A 225 11.70 2.05 2.12
C LYS A 225 11.06 1.21 1.01
N ALA A 226 11.68 0.10 0.64
CA ALA A 226 11.16 -0.79 -0.40
C ALA A 226 9.78 -1.38 -0.03
N ARG A 227 9.54 -1.67 1.26
CA ARG A 227 8.24 -2.11 1.78
C ARG A 227 7.16 -1.06 1.54
N ILE A 228 7.47 0.19 1.87
CA ILE A 228 6.56 1.31 1.71
C ILE A 228 6.27 1.61 0.24
N ASP A 229 7.29 1.59 -0.62
CA ASP A 229 7.11 1.79 -2.06
C ASP A 229 6.21 0.69 -2.65
N ALA A 230 6.39 -0.57 -2.22
CA ALA A 230 5.51 -1.68 -2.61
C ALA A 230 4.06 -1.50 -2.10
N LEU A 231 3.86 -0.99 -0.89
CA LEU A 231 2.52 -0.66 -0.37
C LEU A 231 1.85 0.46 -1.17
N GLU A 232 2.59 1.48 -1.58
CA GLU A 232 2.08 2.54 -2.45
C GLU A 232 1.68 1.98 -3.82
N GLY A 233 2.55 1.16 -4.43
CA GLY A 233 2.25 0.46 -5.68
C GLY A 233 1.01 -0.42 -5.57
N LYS A 234 0.83 -1.10 -4.42
CA LYS A 234 -0.35 -1.91 -4.14
C LYS A 234 -1.61 -1.03 -4.08
N ALA A 235 -1.56 0.09 -3.38
CA ALA A 235 -2.69 1.03 -3.30
C ALA A 235 -3.06 1.61 -4.68
N GLN A 236 -2.06 2.02 -5.48
CA GLN A 236 -2.28 2.50 -6.86
C GLN A 236 -2.94 1.44 -7.75
N TYR A 237 -2.39 0.23 -7.75
CA TYR A 237 -2.96 -0.88 -8.51
C TYR A 237 -4.38 -1.23 -8.06
N SER A 238 -4.61 -1.20 -6.74
CA SER A 238 -5.89 -1.50 -6.12
C SER A 238 -7.01 -0.59 -6.59
N LYS A 239 -6.75 0.72 -6.68
CA LYS A 239 -7.74 1.70 -7.14
C LYS A 239 -8.10 1.50 -8.61
N LEU A 240 -7.10 1.31 -9.47
CA LEU A 240 -7.32 1.07 -10.90
C LEU A 240 -8.14 -0.20 -11.15
N LEU A 241 -7.85 -1.27 -10.42
CA LEU A 241 -8.60 -2.52 -10.55
C LEU A 241 -10.05 -2.36 -10.07
N TYR A 242 -10.27 -1.59 -8.99
CA TYR A 242 -11.61 -1.31 -8.49
C TYR A 242 -12.42 -0.40 -9.43
N GLU A 243 -11.80 0.63 -9.99
CA GLU A 243 -12.40 1.50 -11.00
C GLU A 243 -12.85 0.69 -12.21
N MET A 244 -11.98 -0.18 -12.73
CA MET A 244 -12.29 -1.04 -13.85
C MET A 244 -13.40 -2.06 -13.50
N ASP A 245 -13.39 -2.64 -12.31
CA ASP A 245 -14.45 -3.55 -11.86
C ASP A 245 -15.80 -2.82 -11.76
N CYS A 246 -15.82 -1.58 -11.27
CA CYS A 246 -17.01 -0.72 -11.28
C CYS A 246 -17.52 -0.43 -12.70
N SER A 247 -16.63 -0.13 -13.66
CA SER A 247 -17.01 0.04 -15.07
C SER A 247 -17.59 -1.24 -15.68
N LEU A 248 -17.09 -2.41 -15.26
CA LEU A 248 -17.57 -3.73 -15.67
C LEU A 248 -18.71 -4.28 -14.80
N GLN A 249 -19.30 -3.43 -13.95
CA GLN A 249 -20.40 -3.79 -13.05
C GLN A 249 -20.10 -5.00 -12.16
N GLY A 250 -18.88 -5.14 -11.66
CA GLY A 250 -18.44 -6.20 -10.77
C GLY A 250 -18.01 -7.51 -11.46
N ALA A 251 -17.76 -7.49 -12.78
CA ALA A 251 -17.43 -8.71 -13.53
C ALA A 251 -16.12 -9.37 -13.06
N ILE A 252 -15.09 -8.56 -12.75
CA ILE A 252 -13.79 -9.08 -12.30
C ILE A 252 -13.96 -9.76 -10.95
N SER A 253 -14.64 -9.10 -10.01
CA SER A 253 -14.91 -9.67 -8.69
C SER A 253 -15.73 -10.97 -8.78
N ARG A 254 -16.68 -11.06 -9.71
CA ARG A 254 -17.48 -12.29 -9.94
C ARG A 254 -16.67 -13.42 -10.58
N ASP A 255 -15.77 -13.12 -11.51
CA ASP A 255 -14.96 -14.13 -12.21
C ASP A 255 -13.84 -14.70 -11.34
N VAL A 256 -13.36 -13.92 -10.36
CA VAL A 256 -12.39 -14.39 -9.35
C VAL A 256 -13.04 -15.38 -8.34
N LYS A 257 -14.37 -15.48 -8.33
CA LYS A 257 -15.29 -16.54 -7.80
C LYS A 257 -14.94 -17.40 -6.56
N LYS A 258 -13.92 -17.11 -5.74
CA LYS A 258 -13.61 -17.91 -4.54
C LYS A 258 -13.07 -17.18 -3.30
N LEU A 259 -13.02 -15.85 -3.21
CA LEU A 259 -12.38 -15.20 -2.06
C LEU A 259 -13.06 -13.99 -1.39
N SER A 260 -14.25 -13.56 -1.80
CA SER A 260 -15.14 -12.73 -0.96
C SER A 260 -16.46 -12.54 -1.70
N ASP A 261 -17.56 -12.49 -0.97
CA ASP A 261 -18.87 -12.20 -1.55
C ASP A 261 -18.80 -10.92 -2.39
N PRO A 262 -19.37 -10.90 -3.62
CA PRO A 262 -19.38 -9.71 -4.44
C PRO A 262 -20.06 -8.56 -3.69
N ILE A 263 -19.43 -7.38 -3.71
CA ILE A 263 -19.96 -6.15 -3.09
C ILE A 263 -21.23 -5.68 -3.81
N PHE A 264 -21.32 -5.96 -5.11
CA PHE A 264 -22.50 -5.75 -5.94
C PHE A 264 -23.22 -7.09 -6.12
N GLN A 265 -24.31 -7.30 -5.37
CA GLN A 265 -25.30 -8.36 -5.61
C GLN A 265 -26.41 -7.86 -6.51
#